data_AF-A0A7X3QES3-F1
#
_entry.id   AF-A0A7X3QES3-F1
#
_cell.length_a   1.000
_cell.length_b   1.000
_cell.length_c   1.000
_cell.angle_alpha   90.00
_cell.angle_beta   90.00
_cell.angle_gamma   90.00
#
_symmetry.space_group_name_H-M   'P 1'
#
loop_
_entity.id
_entity.type
_entity.pdbx_description
1 polymer ?
#
loop_
_entity_poly.entity_id
_entity_poly.type
_entity_poly.pdbx_seq_one_letter_code
_entity_poly.pdbx_strand_id
1 'polypeptide(L)'
;MAGRIAFVPVLLFLPALIAIPGVVQPAAHTDVEAHDVMDRNSLQAFVQRARAEVEENVSDYEDLYDFADMQFRPMGDWHDGPIYIFIIATDGIVDFHAANMSLEGTSLWDSEDLNGVKYTQELIAAAEGGGGFVEYLFDNPDVEGDEEDGSPKVGYAELLTFGDKSLMIGSGFYPATNTPLAPPLAYLILAALLAGAGLLRRR
;
A
#
# COMPACT_ATOMS: atom_id res chain seq x y z
N MET A 1 55.44 -19.88 -51.14
CA MET A 1 54.03 -20.15 -51.47
C MET A 1 53.22 -19.99 -50.18
N ALA A 2 52.34 -19.00 -50.14
CA ALA A 2 51.71 -18.47 -48.93
C ALA A 2 50.48 -19.30 -48.50
N GLY A 3 50.45 -19.73 -47.23
CA GLY A 3 49.28 -20.37 -46.61
C GLY A 3 48.32 -19.32 -46.09
N ARG A 4 47.06 -19.37 -46.55
CA ARG A 4 45.97 -18.44 -46.22
C ARG A 4 45.42 -18.78 -44.83
N ILE A 5 45.47 -17.83 -43.91
CA ILE A 5 44.77 -17.91 -42.61
C ILE A 5 43.28 -17.69 -42.87
N ALA A 6 42.45 -18.70 -42.62
CA ALA A 6 41.00 -18.60 -42.71
C ALA A 6 40.46 -17.97 -41.41
N PHE A 7 39.86 -16.79 -41.53
CA PHE A 7 39.14 -16.10 -40.47
C PHE A 7 37.74 -16.73 -40.34
N VAL A 8 37.44 -17.39 -39.22
CA VAL A 8 36.08 -17.85 -38.90
C VAL A 8 35.43 -16.77 -38.02
N PRO A 9 34.35 -16.11 -38.44
CA PRO A 9 33.68 -15.14 -37.58
C PRO A 9 32.88 -15.89 -36.51
N VAL A 10 33.22 -15.64 -35.25
CA VAL A 10 32.41 -16.06 -34.10
C VAL A 10 31.17 -15.17 -34.08
N LEU A 11 30.03 -15.71 -34.54
CA LEU A 11 28.72 -15.09 -34.34
C LEU A 11 28.34 -15.25 -32.86
N LEU A 12 28.42 -14.15 -32.10
CA LEU A 12 27.84 -14.04 -30.77
C LEU A 12 26.32 -14.12 -30.89
N PHE A 13 25.76 -15.28 -30.55
CA PHE A 13 24.32 -15.43 -30.31
C PHE A 13 24.01 -14.80 -28.95
N LEU A 14 23.49 -13.57 -28.95
CA LEU A 14 22.79 -13.03 -27.78
C LEU A 14 21.44 -13.76 -27.68
N PRO A 15 21.14 -14.51 -26.61
CA PRO A 15 19.79 -15.01 -26.44
C PRO A 15 18.88 -13.79 -26.21
N ALA A 16 17.92 -13.61 -27.11
CA ALA A 16 16.82 -12.68 -26.90
C ALA A 16 16.05 -13.12 -25.65
N LEU A 17 15.96 -12.22 -24.66
CA LEU A 17 15.18 -12.41 -23.45
C LEU A 17 13.69 -12.52 -23.84
N ILE A 18 13.17 -13.74 -23.87
CA ILE A 18 11.74 -13.99 -24.04
C ILE A 18 11.09 -13.64 -22.70
N ALA A 19 10.42 -12.49 -22.62
CA ALA A 19 9.53 -12.19 -21.51
C ALA A 19 8.34 -13.16 -21.57
N ILE A 20 8.20 -14.02 -20.56
CA ILE A 20 7.03 -14.90 -20.41
C ILE A 20 5.93 -14.05 -19.74
N PRO A 21 4.84 -13.68 -20.42
CA PRO A 21 3.71 -13.03 -19.76
C PRO A 21 3.10 -14.01 -18.74
N GLY A 22 3.11 -13.64 -17.46
CA GLY A 22 2.52 -14.43 -16.37
C GLY A 22 3.50 -14.96 -15.32
N VAL A 23 4.81 -14.72 -15.46
CA VAL A 23 5.72 -14.86 -14.31
C VAL A 23 5.62 -13.57 -13.51
N VAL A 24 4.83 -13.59 -12.44
CA VAL A 24 5.00 -12.63 -11.34
C VAL A 24 6.43 -12.85 -10.84
N GLN A 25 7.32 -11.90 -11.11
CA GLN A 25 8.60 -11.89 -10.40
C GLN A 25 8.23 -11.81 -8.91
N PRO A 26 8.68 -12.75 -8.05
CA PRO A 26 8.58 -12.52 -6.62
C PRO A 26 9.28 -11.19 -6.37
N ALA A 27 8.53 -10.22 -5.86
CA ALA A 27 9.10 -8.95 -5.44
C ALA A 27 10.27 -9.33 -4.53
N ALA A 28 11.47 -8.86 -4.86
CA ALA A 28 12.61 -9.05 -3.98
C ALA A 28 12.17 -8.52 -2.61
N HIS A 29 12.03 -9.41 -1.61
CA HIS A 29 11.74 -9.02 -0.24
C HIS A 29 12.94 -8.22 0.25
N THR A 30 12.93 -6.92 -0.03
CA THR A 30 13.83 -5.97 0.61
C THR A 30 13.46 -5.97 2.07
N ASP A 31 14.45 -6.13 2.94
CA ASP A 31 14.36 -6.20 4.40
C ASP A 31 14.00 -4.82 4.99
N VAL A 32 12.93 -4.22 4.49
CA VAL A 32 12.45 -2.90 4.90
C VAL A 32 11.73 -3.08 6.23
N GLU A 33 12.21 -2.39 7.26
CA GLU A 33 11.59 -2.32 8.58
C GLU A 33 10.75 -1.04 8.71
N ALA A 34 9.97 -0.93 9.78
CA ALA A 34 9.11 0.23 10.05
C ALA A 34 9.90 1.54 10.02
N HIS A 35 11.12 1.56 10.57
CA HIS A 35 11.98 2.74 10.62
C HIS A 35 12.54 3.17 9.25
N ASP A 36 12.48 2.31 8.23
CA ASP A 36 12.92 2.61 6.86
C ASP A 36 11.81 3.25 6.01
N VAL A 37 10.56 3.25 6.48
CA VAL A 37 9.40 3.70 5.70
C VAL A 37 9.33 5.22 5.66
N MET A 38 9.83 5.79 4.56
CA MET A 38 9.91 7.24 4.35
C MET A 38 9.19 7.72 3.08
N ASP A 39 8.90 6.81 2.15
CA ASP A 39 8.22 7.10 0.90
C ASP A 39 7.32 5.93 0.41
N ARG A 40 6.67 6.15 -0.73
CA ARG A 40 5.75 5.18 -1.35
C ARG A 40 6.41 3.84 -1.67
N ASN A 41 7.67 3.84 -2.14
CA ASN A 41 8.36 2.61 -2.50
C ASN A 41 8.71 1.79 -1.25
N SER A 42 9.26 2.44 -0.21
CA SER A 42 9.53 1.78 1.07
C SER A 42 8.24 1.27 1.72
N LEU A 43 7.15 2.04 1.67
CA LEU A 43 5.87 1.64 2.22
C LEU A 43 5.30 0.40 1.51
N GLN A 44 5.32 0.40 0.18
CA GLN A 44 4.86 -0.75 -0.60
C GLN A 44 5.67 -2.02 -0.27
N ALA A 45 7.00 -1.89 -0.23
CA ALA A 45 7.89 -3.00 0.12
C ALA A 45 7.63 -3.53 1.54
N PHE A 46 7.42 -2.63 2.51
CA PHE A 46 7.10 -2.97 3.90
C PHE A 46 5.78 -3.76 4.01
N VAL A 47 4.71 -3.29 3.38
CA VAL A 47 3.41 -3.99 3.38
C VAL A 47 3.48 -5.33 2.65
N GLN A 48 4.20 -5.40 1.52
CA GLN A 48 4.40 -6.66 0.79
C GLN A 48 5.18 -7.69 1.61
N ARG A 49 6.16 -7.23 2.38
CA ARG A 49 6.90 -8.07 3.33
C ARG A 49 5.97 -8.57 4.44
N ALA A 50 5.19 -7.68 5.06
CA ALA A 50 4.22 -8.07 6.10
C ALA A 50 3.18 -9.08 5.58
N ARG A 51 2.67 -8.88 4.36
CA ARG A 51 1.75 -9.81 3.69
C ARG A 51 2.39 -11.19 3.51
N ALA A 52 3.63 -11.22 3.04
CA ALA A 52 4.37 -12.48 2.84
C ALA A 52 4.63 -13.22 4.15
N GLU A 53 4.95 -12.51 5.23
CA GLU A 53 5.12 -13.11 6.57
C GLU A 53 3.83 -13.77 7.06
N VAL A 54 2.68 -13.12 6.83
CA VAL A 54 1.38 -13.73 7.14
C VAL A 54 1.14 -14.96 6.26
N GLU A 55 1.35 -14.86 4.94
CA GLU A 55 1.14 -15.98 4.00
C GLU A 55 2.07 -17.19 4.28
N GLU A 56 3.28 -16.96 4.80
CA GLU A 56 4.24 -18.02 5.12
C GLU A 56 3.94 -18.68 6.47
N ASN A 57 3.45 -17.93 7.46
CA ASN A 57 3.34 -18.40 8.85
C ASN A 57 1.91 -18.66 9.32
N VAL A 58 0.89 -18.16 8.62
CA VAL A 58 -0.52 -18.27 9.01
C VAL A 58 -1.29 -19.04 7.93
N SER A 59 -1.78 -20.23 8.27
CA SER A 59 -2.58 -21.05 7.35
C SER A 59 -4.08 -20.86 7.52
N ASP A 60 -4.53 -20.69 8.76
CA ASP A 60 -5.94 -20.56 9.11
C ASP A 60 -6.23 -19.14 9.63
N TYR A 61 -7.38 -18.59 9.26
CA TYR A 61 -7.78 -17.23 9.64
C TYR A 61 -7.81 -17.03 11.16
N GLU A 62 -8.20 -18.08 11.89
CA GLU A 62 -8.32 -18.08 13.34
C GLU A 62 -6.99 -17.84 14.07
N ASP A 63 -5.86 -18.13 13.42
CA ASP A 63 -4.51 -17.91 13.97
C ASP A 63 -3.94 -16.52 13.63
N LEU A 64 -4.61 -15.77 12.73
CA LEU A 64 -4.12 -14.49 12.21
C LEU A 64 -3.92 -13.45 13.32
N TYR A 65 -4.88 -13.33 14.23
CA TYR A 65 -4.81 -12.35 15.30
C TYR A 65 -3.63 -12.62 16.23
N ASP A 66 -3.48 -13.85 16.71
CA ASP A 66 -2.40 -14.22 17.63
C ASP A 66 -1.02 -14.04 16.98
N PHE A 67 -0.91 -14.36 15.69
CA PHE A 67 0.30 -14.07 14.91
C PHE A 67 0.58 -12.57 14.82
N ALA A 68 -0.40 -11.77 14.40
CA ALA A 68 -0.25 -10.33 14.23
C ALA A 68 0.05 -9.62 15.56
N ASP A 69 -0.61 -10.03 16.65
CA ASP A 69 -0.36 -9.53 18.01
C ASP A 69 1.08 -9.81 18.46
N MET A 70 1.58 -11.02 18.21
CA MET A 70 2.94 -11.41 18.59
C MET A 70 4.02 -10.77 17.71
N GLN A 71 3.78 -10.66 16.40
CA GLN A 71 4.80 -10.20 15.44
C GLN A 71 4.74 -8.70 15.18
N PHE A 72 3.55 -8.14 14.96
CA PHE A 72 3.39 -6.78 14.43
C PHE A 72 3.09 -5.73 15.49
N ARG A 73 2.62 -6.11 16.68
CA ARG A 73 2.31 -5.14 17.75
C ARG A 73 3.54 -4.60 18.48
N PRO A 74 4.55 -5.42 18.86
CA PRO A 74 5.70 -4.93 19.59
C PRO A 74 6.49 -3.89 18.79
N MET A 75 7.02 -2.87 19.46
CA MET A 75 7.93 -1.91 18.84
C MET A 75 9.17 -2.61 18.29
N GLY A 76 9.62 -2.22 17.09
CA GLY A 76 10.72 -2.82 16.37
C GLY A 76 10.43 -2.87 14.86
N ASP A 77 10.82 -3.98 14.23
CA ASP A 77 10.82 -4.17 12.78
C ASP A 77 9.47 -3.85 12.10
N TRP A 78 8.36 -4.05 12.80
CA TRP A 78 6.99 -3.90 12.26
C TRP A 78 6.21 -2.70 12.83
N HIS A 79 6.76 -2.04 13.84
CA HIS A 79 6.10 -0.95 14.53
C HIS A 79 7.15 0.02 15.08
N ASP A 80 7.25 1.20 14.48
CA ASP A 80 8.12 2.27 14.96
C ASP A 80 7.39 3.61 14.83
N GLY A 81 6.97 4.15 15.97
CA GLY A 81 6.19 5.39 16.05
C GLY A 81 4.95 5.36 15.15
N PRO A 82 4.88 6.20 14.10
CA PRO A 82 3.71 6.32 13.24
C PRO A 82 3.63 5.27 12.13
N ILE A 83 4.65 4.41 11.99
CA ILE A 83 4.70 3.32 11.02
C ILE A 83 4.30 2.03 11.71
N TYR A 84 3.18 1.45 11.31
CA TYR A 84 2.60 0.26 11.94
C TYR A 84 1.68 -0.49 10.97
N ILE A 85 1.43 -1.78 11.25
CA ILE A 85 0.53 -2.62 10.47
C ILE A 85 -0.91 -2.52 10.99
N PHE A 86 -1.87 -2.49 10.07
CA PHE A 86 -3.29 -2.72 10.34
C PHE A 86 -3.84 -3.80 9.40
N ILE A 87 -4.79 -4.59 9.91
CA ILE A 87 -5.51 -5.62 9.16
C ILE A 87 -7.01 -5.39 9.35
N ILE A 88 -7.73 -5.25 8.25
CA ILE A 88 -9.16 -4.90 8.25
C ILE A 88 -9.88 -5.82 7.26
N ALA A 89 -10.94 -6.47 7.71
CA ALA A 89 -11.80 -7.27 6.85
C ALA A 89 -12.42 -6.42 5.73
N THR A 90 -12.75 -7.04 4.60
CA THR A 90 -13.32 -6.35 3.43
C THR A 90 -14.72 -5.74 3.66
N ASP A 91 -15.37 -6.08 4.78
CA ASP A 91 -16.59 -5.41 5.27
C ASP A 91 -16.30 -4.21 6.20
N GLY A 92 -15.03 -3.86 6.40
CA GLY A 92 -14.55 -2.73 7.18
C GLY A 92 -14.39 -2.99 8.67
N ILE A 93 -14.53 -4.23 9.15
CA ILE A 93 -14.23 -4.58 10.55
C ILE A 93 -12.72 -4.65 10.77
N VAL A 94 -12.22 -3.98 11.79
CA VAL A 94 -10.79 -3.99 12.15
C VAL A 94 -10.47 -5.27 12.91
N ASP A 95 -9.64 -6.13 12.32
CA ASP A 95 -9.18 -7.36 12.97
C ASP A 95 -7.94 -7.09 13.83
N PHE A 96 -7.05 -6.22 13.36
CA PHE A 96 -5.81 -5.88 14.07
C PHE A 96 -5.38 -4.44 13.78
N HIS A 97 -4.94 -3.72 14.81
CA HIS A 97 -4.34 -2.39 14.63
C HIS A 97 -3.22 -2.17 15.64
N ALA A 98 -1.97 -2.28 15.19
CA ALA A 98 -0.79 -2.29 16.07
C ALA A 98 -0.69 -1.05 16.98
N ALA A 99 -1.00 0.14 16.47
CA ALA A 99 -0.90 1.39 17.23
C ALA A 99 -2.14 1.72 18.09
N ASN A 100 -3.31 1.16 17.79
CA ASN A 100 -4.57 1.57 18.43
C ASN A 100 -5.55 0.40 18.56
N MET A 101 -5.38 -0.35 19.64
CA MET A 101 -6.21 -1.51 19.98
C MET A 101 -7.69 -1.17 20.17
N SER A 102 -8.05 0.09 20.45
CA SER A 102 -9.45 0.46 20.67
C SER A 102 -10.31 0.38 19.41
N LEU A 103 -9.67 0.34 18.23
CA LEU A 103 -10.34 0.18 16.94
C LEU A 103 -10.71 -1.28 16.64
N GLU A 104 -10.04 -2.25 17.26
CA GLU A 104 -10.23 -3.67 16.98
C GLU A 104 -11.66 -4.12 17.34
N GLY A 105 -12.30 -4.85 16.42
CA GLY A 105 -13.71 -5.26 16.50
C GLY A 105 -14.72 -4.15 16.16
N THR A 106 -14.28 -2.93 15.86
CA THR A 106 -15.13 -1.84 15.37
C THR A 106 -15.18 -1.79 13.85
N SER A 107 -16.22 -1.18 13.29
CA SER A 107 -16.30 -0.94 11.85
C SER A 107 -15.77 0.44 11.52
N LEU A 108 -14.80 0.50 10.61
CA LEU A 108 -14.31 1.74 9.98
C LEU A 108 -14.88 1.93 8.56
N TRP A 109 -15.90 1.17 8.18
CA TRP A 109 -16.46 1.19 6.83
C TRP A 109 -16.97 2.58 6.43
N ASP A 110 -17.66 3.27 7.36
CA ASP A 110 -18.24 4.59 7.11
C ASP A 110 -17.37 5.75 7.61
N SER A 111 -16.16 5.46 8.11
CA SER A 111 -15.24 6.50 8.53
C SER A 111 -14.79 7.36 7.35
N GLU A 112 -14.78 8.66 7.58
CA GLU A 112 -14.59 9.67 6.55
C GLU A 112 -13.68 10.77 7.13
N ASP A 113 -12.66 11.17 6.37
CA ASP A 113 -11.78 12.26 6.77
C ASP A 113 -12.41 13.65 6.49
N LEU A 114 -11.78 14.74 6.93
CA LEU A 114 -12.32 16.10 6.71
C LEU A 114 -12.48 16.50 5.23
N ASN A 115 -11.83 15.79 4.31
CA ASN A 115 -11.95 16.02 2.86
C ASN A 115 -13.02 15.14 2.21
N GLY A 116 -13.70 14.30 2.98
CA GLY A 116 -14.72 13.39 2.49
C GLY A 116 -14.19 12.05 1.97
N VAL A 117 -12.93 11.71 2.29
CA VAL A 117 -12.32 10.45 1.85
C VAL A 117 -12.75 9.33 2.78
N LYS A 118 -13.48 8.36 2.25
CA LYS A 118 -13.79 7.09 2.93
C LYS A 118 -12.60 6.14 2.88
N TYR A 119 -11.55 6.48 3.62
CA TYR A 119 -10.22 5.88 3.48
C TYR A 119 -10.21 4.36 3.60
N THR A 120 -11.02 3.76 4.49
CA THR A 120 -11.12 2.30 4.60
C THR A 120 -11.70 1.67 3.33
N GLN A 121 -12.74 2.26 2.74
CA GLN A 121 -13.34 1.75 1.51
C GLN A 121 -12.37 1.86 0.33
N GLU A 122 -11.67 2.99 0.22
CA GLU A 122 -10.69 3.24 -0.84
C GLU A 122 -9.47 2.29 -0.71
N LEU A 123 -8.98 2.06 0.51
CA LEU A 123 -7.88 1.12 0.75
C LEU A 123 -8.28 -0.34 0.46
N ILE A 124 -9.50 -0.74 0.84
CA ILE A 124 -10.04 -2.06 0.50
C ILE A 124 -10.15 -2.21 -1.02
N ALA A 125 -10.71 -1.22 -1.72
CA ALA A 125 -10.82 -1.25 -3.18
C ALA A 125 -9.44 -1.32 -3.86
N ALA A 126 -8.44 -0.62 -3.31
CA ALA A 126 -7.06 -0.70 -3.79
C ALA A 126 -6.45 -2.09 -3.57
N ALA A 127 -6.65 -2.69 -2.39
CA ALA A 127 -6.21 -4.04 -2.07
C ALA A 127 -6.84 -5.09 -3.00
N GLU A 128 -8.17 -5.04 -3.21
CA GLU A 128 -8.89 -5.90 -4.16
C GLU A 128 -8.41 -5.72 -5.61
N GLY A 129 -7.93 -4.51 -5.96
CA GLY A 129 -7.33 -4.19 -7.25
C GLY A 129 -5.91 -4.72 -7.48
N GLY A 130 -5.34 -5.46 -6.53
CA GLY A 130 -3.97 -6.00 -6.58
C GLY A 130 -2.94 -5.14 -5.84
N GLY A 131 -3.39 -4.22 -5.00
CA GLY A 131 -2.55 -3.35 -4.19
C GLY A 131 -2.55 -1.91 -4.69
N GLY A 132 -2.56 -0.94 -3.76
CA GLY A 132 -2.53 0.46 -4.14
C GLY A 132 -2.44 1.44 -2.99
N PHE A 133 -2.19 2.70 -3.35
CA PHE A 133 -2.02 3.79 -2.40
C PHE A 133 -3.28 4.64 -2.28
N VAL A 134 -3.54 5.14 -1.08
CA VAL A 134 -4.60 6.11 -0.78
C VAL A 134 -4.02 7.24 0.04
N GLU A 135 -4.38 8.48 -0.28
CA GLU A 135 -4.05 9.67 0.50
C GLU A 135 -5.28 10.14 1.27
N TYR A 136 -5.14 10.36 2.57
CA TYR A 136 -6.24 10.73 3.47
C TYR A 136 -5.69 11.41 4.73
N LEU A 137 -6.56 12.00 5.56
CA LEU A 137 -6.20 12.49 6.89
C LEU A 137 -6.47 11.41 7.94
N PHE A 138 -5.55 11.27 8.90
CA PHE A 138 -5.69 10.34 10.01
C PHE A 138 -4.94 10.83 11.24
N ASP A 139 -5.40 10.45 12.43
CA ASP A 139 -4.71 10.67 13.71
C ASP A 139 -3.25 10.20 13.60
N ASN A 140 -2.30 11.10 13.87
CA ASN A 140 -0.88 10.80 13.89
C ASN A 140 -0.42 10.61 15.34
N PRO A 141 0.04 9.41 15.74
CA PRO A 141 0.44 9.14 17.12
C PRO A 141 1.62 10.02 17.61
N ASP A 142 2.36 10.66 16.70
CA ASP A 142 3.45 11.59 17.04
C ASP A 142 2.97 13.04 17.22
N VAL A 143 1.71 13.36 16.93
CA VAL A 143 1.14 14.72 16.99
C VAL A 143 0.03 14.76 18.03
N GLU A 144 0.30 15.42 19.16
CA GLU A 144 -0.72 15.60 20.20
C GLU A 144 -1.87 16.50 19.71
N GLY A 145 -3.11 16.01 19.81
CA GLY A 145 -4.31 16.81 19.58
C GLY A 145 -4.81 16.86 18.14
N ASP A 146 -4.31 16.02 17.23
CA ASP A 146 -4.79 15.94 15.84
C ASP A 146 -5.85 14.84 15.61
N GLU A 147 -6.43 14.26 16.67
CA GLU A 147 -7.36 13.12 16.55
C GLU A 147 -8.67 13.48 15.82
N GLU A 148 -9.07 14.76 15.83
CA GLU A 148 -10.27 15.25 15.13
C GLU A 148 -9.99 15.65 13.68
N ASP A 149 -8.86 16.33 13.43
CA ASP A 149 -8.56 16.91 12.12
C ASP A 149 -7.69 16.00 11.24
N GLY A 150 -6.84 15.19 11.88
CA GLY A 150 -5.87 14.29 11.28
C GLY A 150 -4.69 15.00 10.60
N SER A 151 -3.59 14.27 10.49
CA SER A 151 -2.45 14.62 9.64
C SER A 151 -2.55 13.93 8.28
N PRO A 152 -2.00 14.53 7.20
CA PRO A 152 -1.85 13.86 5.91
C PRO A 152 -1.13 12.52 6.05
N LYS A 153 -1.76 11.45 5.55
CA LYS A 153 -1.24 10.10 5.53
C LYS A 153 -1.28 9.54 4.12
N VAL A 154 -0.21 8.84 3.75
CA VAL A 154 -0.17 7.98 2.56
C VAL A 154 -0.26 6.55 3.07
N GLY A 155 -1.40 5.90 2.83
CA GLY A 155 -1.59 4.48 3.09
C GLY A 155 -1.32 3.63 1.86
N TYR A 156 -0.92 2.39 2.07
CA TYR A 156 -0.85 1.33 1.06
C TYR A 156 -1.44 0.06 1.64
N ALA A 157 -2.23 -0.65 0.83
CA ALA A 157 -2.88 -1.88 1.25
C ALA A 157 -2.81 -2.96 0.17
N GLU A 158 -2.72 -4.22 0.59
CA GLU A 158 -2.84 -5.41 -0.26
C GLU A 158 -3.81 -6.42 0.34
N LEU A 159 -4.32 -7.32 -0.50
CA LEU A 159 -5.31 -8.32 -0.09
C LEU A 159 -4.64 -9.54 0.56
N LEU A 160 -5.17 -9.96 1.71
CA LEU A 160 -4.97 -11.26 2.33
C LEU A 160 -6.25 -12.09 2.14
N THR A 161 -6.10 -13.38 1.82
CA THR A 161 -7.25 -14.28 1.64
C THR A 161 -7.06 -15.58 2.41
N PHE A 162 -8.04 -15.91 3.24
CA PHE A 162 -8.13 -17.15 3.99
C PHE A 162 -9.44 -17.85 3.64
N GLY A 163 -9.40 -18.78 2.69
CA GLY A 163 -10.60 -19.46 2.21
C GLY A 163 -11.60 -18.48 1.57
N ASP A 164 -12.76 -18.29 2.21
CA ASP A 164 -13.82 -17.36 1.81
C ASP A 164 -13.72 -15.98 2.48
N LYS A 165 -12.76 -15.79 3.39
CA LYS A 165 -12.50 -14.52 4.05
C LYS A 165 -11.45 -13.73 3.30
N SER A 166 -11.74 -12.46 3.06
CA SER A 166 -10.80 -11.50 2.47
C SER A 166 -10.63 -10.31 3.39
N LEU A 167 -9.37 -9.94 3.62
CA LEU A 167 -8.95 -8.82 4.45
C LEU A 167 -7.95 -7.98 3.65
N MET A 168 -7.83 -6.71 4.00
CA MET A 168 -6.65 -5.94 3.63
C MET A 168 -5.62 -5.98 4.76
N ILE A 169 -4.36 -6.08 4.38
CA ILE A 169 -3.22 -5.71 5.23
C ILE A 169 -2.64 -4.41 4.69
N GLY A 170 -2.35 -3.47 5.58
CA GLY A 170 -1.81 -2.19 5.17
C GLY A 170 -0.97 -1.51 6.23
N SER A 171 -0.33 -0.42 5.78
CA SER A 171 0.42 0.51 6.61
C SER A 171 0.34 1.90 5.98
N GLY A 172 0.95 2.89 6.61
CA GLY A 172 1.11 4.21 6.03
C GLY A 172 2.15 5.05 6.74
N PHE A 173 2.58 6.12 6.08
CA PHE A 173 3.46 7.14 6.65
C PHE A 173 2.83 8.52 6.54
N TYR A 174 3.28 9.45 7.38
CA TYR A 174 2.86 10.84 7.38
C TYR A 174 3.93 11.69 6.71
N PRO A 175 3.71 12.20 5.49
CA PRO A 175 4.69 13.06 4.84
C PRO A 175 4.93 14.33 5.65
N ALA A 176 6.17 14.81 5.68
CA ALA A 176 6.46 16.14 6.21
C ALA A 176 5.57 17.19 5.51
N THR A 177 5.04 18.15 6.27
CA THR A 177 3.89 19.04 6.00
C THR A 177 3.99 20.01 4.80
N ASN A 178 4.80 19.72 3.78
CA ASN A 178 4.95 20.54 2.58
C ASN A 178 4.35 19.92 1.29
N THR A 179 3.67 18.77 1.37
CA THR A 179 3.03 18.15 0.19
C THR A 179 1.52 18.32 0.27
N PRO A 180 0.88 19.14 -0.59
CA PRO A 180 -0.57 19.21 -0.64
C PRO A 180 -1.14 17.86 -1.08
N LEU A 181 -2.13 17.36 -0.33
CA LEU A 181 -2.90 16.15 -0.70
C LEU A 181 -3.47 16.32 -2.11
N ALA A 182 -3.33 15.29 -2.95
CA ALA A 182 -3.98 15.31 -4.25
C ALA A 182 -5.50 15.35 -4.04
N PRO A 183 -6.25 16.26 -4.69
CA PRO A 183 -7.70 16.28 -4.54
C PRO A 183 -8.28 14.96 -5.07
N PRO A 184 -9.36 14.43 -4.46
CA PRO A 184 -9.96 13.16 -4.86
C PRO A 184 -10.31 13.17 -6.36
N LEU A 185 -10.18 12.00 -7.03
CA LEU A 185 -10.40 11.86 -8.48
C LEU A 185 -11.77 12.38 -8.94
N ALA A 186 -12.78 12.36 -8.06
CA ALA A 186 -14.10 12.94 -8.30
C ALA A 186 -14.06 14.43 -8.67
N TYR A 187 -13.09 15.19 -8.16
CA TYR A 187 -12.94 16.63 -8.44
C TYR A 187 -12.33 16.92 -9.82
N LEU A 188 -11.51 16.02 -10.36
CA LEU A 188 -10.87 16.20 -11.67
C LEU A 188 -11.90 16.16 -12.82
N ILE A 189 -12.97 15.36 -12.66
CA ILE A 189 -14.05 15.28 -13.65
C ILE A 189 -14.85 16.58 -13.69
N LEU A 190 -15.12 17.19 -12.52
CA LEU A 190 -15.87 18.44 -12.43
C LEU A 190 -15.05 19.65 -12.94
N ALA A 191 -13.76 19.69 -12.65
CA ALA A 191 -12.87 20.75 -13.14
C ALA A 191 -12.73 20.72 -14.68
N ALA A 192 -12.65 19.53 -15.29
CA ALA A 192 -12.63 19.38 -16.75
C ALA A 192 -13.95 19.83 -17.42
N LEU A 193 -15.10 19.61 -16.77
CA LEU A 193 -16.40 20.03 -17.27
C LEU A 193 -16.59 21.56 -17.21
N LEU A 194 -16.09 22.23 -16.16
CA LEU A 194 -16.16 23.69 -16.05
C LEU A 194 -15.20 24.40 -17.01
N ALA A 195 -14.03 23.83 -17.29
CA ALA A 195 -13.08 24.37 -18.27
C ALA A 195 -13.59 24.24 -19.72
N GLY A 196 -14.37 23.20 -20.04
CA GLY A 196 -14.96 22.98 -21.36
C GLY A 196 -16.09 23.97 -21.72
N ALA A 197 -16.85 24.45 -20.73
CA ALA A 197 -17.99 25.35 -20.97
C ALA A 197 -17.57 26.81 -21.22
N GLY A 198 -16.33 27.21 -20.88
CA GLY A 198 -15.83 28.58 -21.04
C GLY A 198 -15.29 28.92 -22.43
N LEU A 199 -15.00 27.92 -23.28
CA LEU A 199 -14.29 28.15 -24.55
C LEU A 199 -15.20 28.42 -25.76
N LEU A 200 -16.53 28.38 -25.62
CA LEU A 200 -17.47 28.53 -26.74
C LEU A 200 -18.13 29.92 -26.87
N ARG A 201 -17.44 31.00 -26.48
CA ARG A 201 -17.98 32.36 -26.67
C ARG A 201 -16.94 33.43 -26.97
N ARG A 202 -16.31 33.37 -28.15
CA ARG A 202 -15.89 34.59 -28.89
C ARG A 202 -16.14 34.40 -30.39
N ARG A 203 -16.65 35.49 -30.98
CA ARG A 203 -17.24 35.62 -32.32
C ARG A 203 -16.25 35.40 -33.45
#